data_AF-A0A6N8V7M6-F1
#
_entry.id   AF-A0A6N8V7M6-F1
#
_cell.length_a   1.000
_cell.length_b   1.000
_cell.length_c   1.000
_cell.angle_alpha   90.00
_cell.angle_beta   90.00
_cell.angle_gamma   90.00
#
_symmetry.space_group_name_H-M   'P 1'
#
loop_
_entity.id
_entity.type
_entity.pdbx_description
1 polymer ?
#
loop_
_entity_poly.entity_id
_entity_poly.type
_entity_poly.pdbx_seq_one_letter_code
_entity_poly.pdbx_strand_id
1 'polypeptide(L)'
;MTYLHRQASPMKANPLRTLATLATLLAAVTLPATGQVLPGPDGPVEFIGLDQWSASELFEAIQDVAPGQPFHACAAVMKQELGFAEAAAFVYRTPGDSYTVVVGVEDSARVRYRAVGAETVALPETWEALRVLATDSRNLRSLDEAARTIRSRRGFFDRIMTRLLFGRMGVDRETLRQIRELVDNATAEEDRRLAQEVLARDSSAASRAVATLVLGNFLEHDTSWHALAGSLIDPEPRVVRMASNVVRGLETGTLEPVDWSAARSHLLALFDGTNPFATGDILEVLVATDIAPEFGRQLVRETPDLLLAHAGAEHERTREPAIAFLRAVSGEDFGTDVEAWRAWAGGQPEEP
;
A
#
# COMPACT_ATOMS: atom_id res chain seq x y z
N MET A 1 21.70 46.38 80.31
CA MET A 1 22.01 45.93 78.94
C MET A 1 20.99 46.58 78.01
N THR A 2 21.15 47.86 77.65
CA THR A 2 21.99 48.46 76.59
C THR A 2 21.24 48.53 75.26
N TYR A 3 20.74 49.75 74.95
CA TYR A 3 20.70 50.43 73.63
C TYR A 3 19.78 49.88 72.53
N LEU A 4 19.31 50.62 71.52
CA LEU A 4 19.06 52.04 71.22
C LEU A 4 18.33 52.02 69.84
N HIS A 5 17.49 53.03 69.61
CA HIS A 5 17.16 53.65 68.32
C HIS A 5 17.96 53.27 67.05
N ARG A 6 17.27 53.13 65.91
CA ARG A 6 17.32 54.15 64.82
C ARG A 6 16.30 53.90 63.70
N GLN A 7 15.62 54.99 63.32
CA GLN A 7 14.97 55.20 62.02
C GLN A 7 16.03 55.45 60.93
N ALA A 8 15.73 55.09 59.68
CA ALA A 8 16.16 55.83 58.49
C ALA A 8 15.27 55.53 57.26
N SER A 9 14.86 56.62 56.64
CA SER A 9 14.01 56.86 55.48
C SER A 9 14.61 56.43 54.10
N PRO A 10 13.89 56.62 52.97
CA PRO A 10 13.96 55.81 51.76
C PRO A 10 14.96 56.33 50.71
N MET A 11 15.29 55.50 49.72
CA MET A 11 15.98 55.92 48.51
C MET A 11 15.19 55.63 47.24
N LYS A 12 15.08 56.68 46.43
CA LYS A 12 14.43 56.79 45.12
C LYS A 12 15.32 56.22 44.02
N ALA A 13 14.63 55.70 42.98
CA ALA A 13 14.91 55.76 41.54
C ALA A 13 16.33 55.50 41.00
N ASN A 14 16.43 54.57 40.04
CA ASN A 14 16.61 55.02 38.65
C ASN A 14 16.24 53.95 37.60
N PRO A 15 15.77 54.40 36.41
CA PRO A 15 15.39 53.60 35.27
C PRO A 15 16.61 53.31 34.39
N LEU A 16 16.58 52.22 33.61
CA LEU A 16 17.11 52.11 32.23
C LEU A 16 17.41 50.65 31.85
N ARG A 17 17.02 50.34 30.61
CA ARG A 17 17.55 49.30 29.70
C ARG A 17 17.08 47.85 29.92
N THR A 18 16.20 47.42 29.02
CA THR A 18 16.28 46.10 28.36
C THR A 18 15.34 46.15 27.15
N LEU A 19 15.89 46.45 25.97
CA LEU A 19 16.22 45.49 24.91
C LEU A 19 14.96 44.85 24.31
N ALA A 20 14.58 45.36 23.15
CA ALA A 20 13.64 44.75 22.23
C ALA A 20 14.14 43.35 21.85
N THR A 21 13.40 42.31 22.25
CA THR A 21 13.57 40.95 21.74
C THR A 21 12.62 40.79 20.57
N LEU A 22 13.15 40.98 19.36
CA LEU A 22 12.47 40.58 18.13
C LEU A 22 12.54 39.05 18.07
N ALA A 23 11.48 38.39 18.54
CA ALA A 23 11.34 36.95 18.42
C ALA A 23 11.00 36.62 16.96
N THR A 24 12.02 36.28 16.18
CA THR A 24 11.84 35.67 14.87
C THR A 24 11.30 34.25 15.09
N LEU A 25 9.98 34.11 15.03
CA LEU A 25 9.31 32.82 14.86
C LEU A 25 9.70 32.27 13.48
N LEU A 26 10.82 31.55 13.43
CA LEU A 26 11.10 30.65 12.33
C LEU A 26 10.11 29.49 12.47
N ALA A 27 8.95 29.61 11.82
CA ALA A 27 8.13 28.45 11.53
C ALA A 27 8.96 27.58 10.57
N ALA A 28 9.63 26.57 11.11
CA ALA A 28 10.12 25.47 10.30
C ALA A 28 8.88 24.83 9.69
N VAL A 29 8.60 25.15 8.42
CA VAL A 29 7.69 24.36 7.62
C VAL A 29 8.40 23.03 7.47
N THR A 30 8.00 22.04 8.28
CA THR A 30 8.38 20.66 8.12
C THR A 30 7.82 20.21 6.78
N LEU A 31 8.63 20.31 5.74
CA LEU A 31 8.29 19.69 4.46
C LEU A 31 8.18 18.18 4.72
N PRO A 32 7.14 17.50 4.21
CA PRO A 32 7.06 16.05 4.27
C PRO A 32 8.32 15.50 3.63
N ALA A 33 9.05 14.68 4.37
CA ALA A 33 10.38 14.26 3.98
C ALA A 33 10.29 13.42 2.70
N THR A 34 11.02 13.84 1.66
CA THR A 34 11.50 12.93 0.61
C THR A 34 12.15 11.71 1.28
N GLY A 35 12.07 10.54 0.64
CA GLY A 35 12.52 9.27 1.22
C GLY A 35 13.88 9.40 1.91
N GLN A 36 13.96 8.99 3.18
CA GLN A 36 15.19 9.07 3.97
C GLN A 36 15.79 7.68 4.09
N VAL A 37 17.03 7.53 3.61
CA VAL A 37 17.75 6.27 3.61
C VAL A 37 18.74 6.22 4.77
N LEU A 38 18.62 5.19 5.60
CA LEU A 38 19.48 4.92 6.74
C LEU A 38 20.23 3.60 6.54
N PRO A 39 21.47 3.46 7.06
CA PRO A 39 22.17 2.18 7.06
C PRO A 39 21.48 1.21 8.03
N GLY A 40 21.06 0.04 7.54
CA GLY A 40 20.50 -1.05 8.33
C GLY A 40 21.42 -2.27 8.42
N PRO A 41 21.08 -3.26 9.27
CA PRO A 41 21.91 -4.43 9.52
C PRO A 41 22.04 -5.36 8.30
N ASP A 42 21.00 -5.46 7.47
CA ASP A 42 20.95 -6.31 6.28
C ASP A 42 21.20 -5.52 4.97
N GLY A 43 21.39 -4.20 5.08
CA GLY A 43 21.48 -3.27 3.95
C GLY A 43 20.72 -1.96 4.23
N PRO A 44 20.64 -1.05 3.25
CA PRO A 44 19.94 0.23 3.42
C PRO A 44 18.45 0.05 3.73
N VAL A 45 17.93 0.95 4.57
CA VAL A 45 16.51 1.04 4.93
C VAL A 45 16.02 2.44 4.60
N GLU A 46 15.09 2.53 3.67
CA GLU A 46 14.42 3.75 3.27
C GLU A 46 13.06 3.86 3.97
N PHE A 47 12.73 5.05 4.47
CA PHE A 47 11.41 5.36 5.00
C PHE A 47 10.70 6.40 4.15
N ILE A 48 9.45 6.13 3.78
CA ILE A 48 8.58 7.04 3.03
C ILE A 48 7.19 7.17 3.70
N GLY A 49 6.51 8.28 3.44
CA GLY A 49 5.15 8.54 3.93
C GLY A 49 5.06 9.00 5.39
N LEU A 50 6.17 9.44 5.98
CA LEU A 50 6.19 9.93 7.36
C LEU A 50 5.75 11.40 7.44
N ASP A 51 4.93 11.70 8.46
CA ASP A 51 4.37 13.04 8.70
C ASP A 51 4.96 13.65 9.98
N GLN A 52 4.87 12.94 11.11
CA GLN A 52 5.35 13.38 12.41
C GLN A 52 6.68 12.75 12.79
N TRP A 53 6.94 11.53 12.32
CA TRP A 53 8.19 10.83 12.60
C TRP A 53 9.29 11.24 11.63
N SER A 54 10.50 11.45 12.13
CA SER A 54 11.68 11.34 11.26
C SER A 54 12.07 9.87 11.05
N ALA A 55 12.76 9.59 9.96
CA ALA A 55 13.25 8.24 9.68
C ALA A 55 14.20 7.73 10.77
N SER A 56 15.05 8.60 11.32
CA SER A 56 15.99 8.23 12.40
C SER A 56 15.26 7.89 13.69
N GLU A 57 14.28 8.70 14.11
CA GLU A 57 13.47 8.42 15.30
C GLU A 57 12.69 7.12 15.14
N LEU A 58 12.09 6.87 13.97
CA LEU A 58 11.35 5.64 13.71
C LEU A 58 12.28 4.42 13.69
N PHE A 59 13.45 4.53 13.07
CA PHE A 59 14.46 3.47 13.05
C PHE A 59 14.90 3.08 14.46
N GLU A 60 15.22 4.06 15.31
CA GLU A 60 15.59 3.85 16.71
C GLU A 60 14.43 3.22 17.50
N ALA A 61 13.22 3.74 17.35
CA ALA A 61 12.03 3.21 18.03
C ALA A 61 11.74 1.75 17.66
N ILE A 62 11.90 1.37 16.39
CA ILE A 62 11.75 -0.03 15.94
C ILE A 62 12.81 -0.92 16.61
N GLN A 63 14.06 -0.47 16.67
CA GLN A 63 15.15 -1.24 17.30
C GLN A 63 14.96 -1.40 18.81
N ASP A 64 14.43 -0.38 19.49
CA ASP A 64 14.17 -0.42 20.92
C ASP A 64 13.02 -1.38 21.27
N VAL A 65 11.94 -1.36 20.48
CA VAL A 65 10.74 -2.18 20.73
C VAL A 65 10.92 -3.63 20.28
N ALA A 66 11.65 -3.84 19.18
CA ALA A 66 11.84 -5.16 18.57
C ALA A 66 13.32 -5.44 18.26
N PRO A 67 14.17 -5.54 19.29
CA PRO A 67 15.62 -5.69 19.09
C PRO A 67 15.95 -6.97 18.33
N GLY A 68 16.74 -6.83 17.27
CA GLY A 68 17.18 -7.95 16.42
C GLY A 68 16.12 -8.46 15.45
N GLN A 69 14.90 -7.90 15.43
CA GLN A 69 13.93 -8.17 14.38
C GLN A 69 14.40 -7.50 13.07
N PRO A 70 14.40 -8.22 11.94
CA PRO A 70 14.80 -7.61 10.69
C PRO A 70 13.76 -6.58 10.24
N PHE A 71 14.21 -5.48 9.64
CA PHE A 71 13.34 -4.36 9.25
C PHE A 71 12.24 -4.74 8.26
N HIS A 72 12.42 -5.79 7.47
CA HIS A 72 11.36 -6.28 6.59
C HIS A 72 10.14 -6.85 7.32
N ALA A 73 10.25 -7.09 8.62
CA ALA A 73 9.14 -7.49 9.47
C ALA A 73 8.64 -6.35 10.37
N CYS A 74 9.11 -5.11 10.19
CA CYS A 74 8.80 -4.00 11.11
C CYS A 74 7.36 -3.47 10.98
N ALA A 75 6.67 -3.70 9.86
CA ALA A 75 5.31 -3.18 9.64
C ALA A 75 4.33 -3.60 10.75
N ALA A 76 4.45 -4.82 11.27
CA ALA A 76 3.63 -5.27 12.40
C ALA A 76 3.93 -4.49 13.69
N VAL A 77 5.22 -4.24 13.96
CA VAL A 77 5.67 -3.46 15.13
C VAL A 77 5.18 -2.02 15.04
N MET A 78 5.30 -1.40 13.86
CA MET A 78 4.82 -0.03 13.63
C MET A 78 3.33 0.11 13.94
N LYS A 79 2.51 -0.86 13.50
CA LYS A 79 1.06 -0.85 13.71
C LYS A 79 0.66 -1.17 15.16
N GLN A 80 1.32 -2.14 15.78
CA GLN A 80 0.92 -2.66 17.10
C GLN A 80 1.48 -1.82 18.25
N GLU A 81 2.70 -1.30 18.11
CA GLU A 81 3.45 -0.71 19.22
C GLU A 81 3.73 0.78 19.02
N LEU A 82 3.90 1.24 17.76
CA LEU A 82 4.25 2.64 17.46
C LEU A 82 3.05 3.49 17.00
N GLY A 83 1.86 2.89 16.93
CA GLY A 83 0.60 3.60 16.67
C GLY A 83 0.36 4.02 15.23
N PHE A 84 1.11 3.47 14.26
CA PHE A 84 0.84 3.71 12.84
C PHE A 84 -0.51 3.10 12.46
N ALA A 85 -1.33 3.85 11.71
CA ALA A 85 -2.60 3.36 11.22
C ALA A 85 -2.42 2.23 10.20
N GLU A 86 -1.46 2.40 9.28
CA GLU A 86 -1.02 1.36 8.36
C GLU A 86 0.49 1.40 8.15
N ALA A 87 1.06 0.27 7.77
CA ALA A 87 2.48 0.18 7.44
C ALA A 87 2.76 -0.97 6.47
N ALA A 88 3.78 -0.79 5.63
CA ALA A 88 4.34 -1.84 4.79
C ALA A 88 5.87 -1.85 4.84
N ALA A 89 6.46 -3.02 4.62
CA ALA A 89 7.89 -3.17 4.48
C ALA A 89 8.19 -4.09 3.28
N PHE A 90 8.89 -3.55 2.29
CA PHE A 90 9.28 -4.24 1.07
C PHE A 90 10.76 -4.56 1.12
N VAL A 91 11.14 -5.77 0.70
CA VAL A 91 12.55 -6.15 0.54
C VAL A 91 12.84 -6.39 -0.91
N TYR A 92 13.76 -5.61 -1.43
CA TYR A 92 14.33 -5.80 -2.75
C TYR A 92 15.67 -6.48 -2.59
N ARG A 93 15.78 -7.72 -3.09
CA ARG A 93 17.00 -8.51 -3.01
C ARG A 93 17.63 -8.62 -4.39
N THR A 94 18.91 -8.30 -4.47
CA THR A 94 19.78 -8.65 -5.58
C THR A 94 20.86 -9.61 -5.08
N PRO A 95 21.57 -10.35 -5.96
CA PRO A 95 22.61 -11.28 -5.50
C PRO A 95 23.68 -10.56 -4.65
N GLY A 96 23.67 -10.80 -3.34
CA GLY A 96 24.63 -10.24 -2.38
C GLY A 96 24.23 -8.91 -1.74
N ASP A 97 23.07 -8.36 -2.06
CA ASP A 97 22.61 -7.08 -1.51
C ASP A 97 21.09 -7.08 -1.21
N SER A 98 20.68 -6.29 -0.23
CA SER A 98 19.27 -6.12 0.12
C SER A 98 18.96 -4.68 0.45
N TYR A 99 17.80 -4.21 -0.03
CA TYR A 99 17.30 -2.87 0.20
C TYR A 99 15.89 -2.99 0.77
N THR A 100 15.65 -2.34 1.90
CA THR A 100 14.32 -2.35 2.54
C THR A 100 13.67 -0.99 2.37
N VAL A 101 12.42 -0.97 1.88
CA VAL A 101 11.59 0.25 1.88
C VAL A 101 10.47 0.06 2.87
N VAL A 102 10.35 0.98 3.82
CA VAL A 102 9.32 1.02 4.84
C VAL A 102 8.38 2.18 4.53
N VAL A 103 7.10 1.88 4.42
CA VAL A 103 6.03 2.85 4.18
C VAL A 103 5.22 2.98 5.45
N GLY A 104 5.11 4.20 5.98
CA GLY A 104 4.28 4.51 7.12
C GLY A 104 3.03 5.30 6.73
N VAL A 105 1.91 5.04 7.41
CA VAL A 105 0.72 5.89 7.39
C VAL A 105 0.32 6.16 8.83
N GLU A 106 0.54 7.38 9.29
CA GLU A 106 0.39 7.76 10.70
C GLU A 106 -1.06 8.11 11.05
N ASP A 107 -1.75 8.87 10.18
CA ASP A 107 -3.12 9.32 10.43
C ASP A 107 -4.17 8.24 10.13
N SER A 108 -4.83 7.75 11.19
CA SER A 108 -5.93 6.79 11.09
C SER A 108 -7.14 7.27 10.29
N ALA A 109 -7.34 8.59 10.12
CA ALA A 109 -8.44 9.12 9.31
C ALA A 109 -8.24 8.85 7.80
N ARG A 110 -7.00 8.58 7.38
CA ARG A 110 -6.64 8.23 5.99
C ARG A 110 -6.97 6.77 5.66
N VAL A 111 -6.92 5.88 6.66
CA VAL A 111 -7.13 4.43 6.47
C VAL A 111 -8.63 4.10 6.44
N ARG A 112 -9.09 3.60 5.30
CA ARG A 112 -10.51 3.34 4.99
C ARG A 112 -10.68 1.94 4.39
N TYR A 113 -10.79 0.94 5.25
CA TYR A 113 -11.15 -0.41 4.80
C TYR A 113 -12.57 -0.44 4.24
N ARG A 114 -12.82 -1.36 3.30
CA ARG A 114 -14.19 -1.63 2.84
C ARG A 114 -15.06 -2.16 3.99
N ALA A 115 -16.37 -1.94 3.86
CA ALA A 115 -17.33 -2.64 4.70
C ALA A 115 -17.33 -4.15 4.40
N VAL A 116 -17.44 -4.94 5.46
CA VAL A 116 -17.64 -6.39 5.40
C VAL A 116 -19.12 -6.68 5.64
N GLY A 117 -19.72 -7.48 4.77
CA GLY A 117 -21.09 -7.91 4.94
C GLY A 117 -21.28 -8.84 6.13
N ALA A 118 -22.52 -8.96 6.60
CA ALA A 118 -22.86 -9.76 7.78
C ALA A 118 -23.55 -11.09 7.43
N GLU A 119 -23.74 -11.39 6.15
CA GLU A 119 -24.51 -12.54 5.69
C GLU A 119 -23.62 -13.76 5.45
N THR A 120 -24.26 -14.89 5.18
CA THR A 120 -23.61 -16.09 4.62
C THR A 120 -24.25 -16.34 3.27
N VAL A 121 -23.47 -16.17 2.21
CA VAL A 121 -23.91 -16.41 0.84
C VAL A 121 -23.69 -17.88 0.52
N ALA A 122 -24.71 -18.54 -0.02
CA ALA A 122 -24.60 -19.95 -0.39
C ALA A 122 -23.63 -20.12 -1.58
N LEU A 123 -22.64 -20.98 -1.43
CA LEU A 123 -21.66 -21.26 -2.48
C LEU A 123 -22.02 -22.57 -3.20
N PRO A 124 -21.80 -22.66 -4.53
CA PRO A 124 -21.81 -23.93 -5.25
C PRO A 124 -20.79 -24.92 -4.67
N GLU A 125 -21.02 -26.21 -4.87
CA GLU A 125 -20.17 -27.28 -4.33
C GLU A 125 -18.69 -27.12 -4.74
N THR A 126 -18.44 -26.67 -5.97
CA THR A 126 -17.08 -26.41 -6.48
C THR A 126 -16.38 -25.28 -5.72
N TRP A 127 -17.11 -24.22 -5.35
CA TRP A 127 -16.58 -23.11 -4.56
C TRP A 127 -16.44 -23.48 -3.09
N GLU A 128 -17.30 -24.34 -2.56
CA GLU A 128 -17.13 -24.92 -1.23
C GLU A 128 -15.84 -25.74 -1.13
N ALA A 129 -15.52 -26.54 -2.15
CA ALA A 129 -14.26 -27.25 -2.23
C ALA A 129 -13.06 -26.28 -2.24
N LEU A 130 -13.13 -25.19 -3.03
CA LEU A 130 -12.12 -24.13 -3.00
C LEU A 130 -12.01 -23.47 -1.63
N ARG A 131 -13.13 -23.22 -0.96
CA ARG A 131 -13.16 -22.58 0.37
C ARG A 131 -12.50 -23.47 1.41
N VAL A 132 -12.75 -24.78 1.38
CA VAL A 132 -12.06 -25.75 2.25
C VAL A 132 -10.55 -25.68 2.04
N LEU A 133 -10.10 -25.72 0.78
CA LEU A 133 -8.67 -25.56 0.46
C LEU A 133 -8.13 -24.21 0.93
N ALA A 134 -8.92 -23.14 0.77
CA ALA A 134 -8.59 -21.79 1.20
C ALA A 134 -8.43 -21.64 2.70
N THR A 135 -9.13 -22.43 3.51
CA THR A 135 -9.04 -22.38 4.98
C THR A 135 -7.80 -23.06 5.55
N ASP A 136 -7.25 -24.06 4.85
CA ASP A 136 -6.08 -24.82 5.32
C ASP A 136 -4.77 -24.04 5.08
N SER A 137 -4.05 -23.73 6.17
CA SER A 137 -2.80 -22.97 6.11
C SER A 137 -1.71 -23.67 5.29
N ARG A 138 -1.76 -25.00 5.16
CA ARG A 138 -0.81 -25.80 4.36
C ARG A 138 -0.97 -25.53 2.87
N ASN A 139 -2.14 -25.09 2.44
CA ASN A 139 -2.47 -24.88 1.03
C ASN A 139 -2.23 -23.44 0.58
N LEU A 140 -1.88 -22.52 1.49
CA LEU A 140 -1.73 -21.09 1.20
C LEU A 140 -0.76 -20.82 0.06
N ARG A 141 0.38 -21.54 0.00
CA ARG A 141 1.35 -21.36 -1.09
C ARG A 141 0.79 -21.81 -2.44
N SER A 142 0.05 -22.92 -2.48
CA SER A 142 -0.61 -23.39 -3.70
C SER A 142 -1.73 -22.45 -4.16
N LEU A 143 -2.45 -21.84 -3.23
CA LEU A 143 -3.47 -20.82 -3.52
C LEU A 143 -2.84 -19.54 -4.08
N ASP A 144 -1.80 -19.02 -3.43
CA ASP A 144 -1.09 -17.82 -3.86
C ASP A 144 -0.50 -18.01 -5.27
N GLU A 145 -0.01 -19.21 -5.55
CA GLU A 145 0.50 -19.57 -6.87
C GLU A 145 -0.60 -19.70 -7.92
N ALA A 146 -1.76 -20.28 -7.57
CA ALA A 146 -2.90 -20.36 -8.47
C ALA A 146 -3.37 -18.95 -8.88
N ALA A 147 -3.45 -18.03 -7.92
CA ALA A 147 -3.82 -16.64 -8.14
C ALA A 147 -2.85 -15.90 -9.07
N ARG A 148 -1.54 -16.00 -8.81
CA ARG A 148 -0.50 -15.36 -9.65
C ARG A 148 -0.45 -15.89 -11.07
N THR A 149 -0.89 -17.13 -11.30
CA THR A 149 -0.79 -17.79 -12.61
C THR A 149 -2.13 -17.94 -13.31
N ILE A 150 -3.16 -17.18 -12.91
CA ILE A 150 -4.49 -17.29 -13.50
C ILE A 150 -4.49 -16.90 -15.00
N ARG A 151 -3.68 -15.88 -15.39
CA ARG A 151 -3.59 -15.39 -16.77
C ARG A 151 -2.37 -15.91 -17.55
N SER A 152 -1.24 -16.18 -16.88
CA SER A 152 0.00 -16.63 -17.54
C SER A 152 -0.07 -18.03 -18.19
N ARG A 153 -1.24 -18.69 -18.07
CA ARG A 153 -1.62 -19.98 -18.64
C ARG A 153 -1.44 -20.13 -20.15
N ARG A 154 -1.25 -19.02 -20.89
CA ARG A 154 -1.07 -19.06 -22.35
C ARG A 154 0.41 -19.18 -22.79
N GLY A 155 1.38 -19.08 -21.87
CA GLY A 155 2.81 -19.22 -22.16
C GLY A 155 3.34 -20.66 -22.07
N PHE A 156 4.19 -21.09 -23.02
CA PHE A 156 4.86 -22.41 -22.98
C PHE A 156 6.01 -22.46 -21.95
N PHE A 157 6.76 -21.37 -21.78
CA PHE A 157 7.94 -21.30 -20.91
C PHE A 157 7.63 -21.30 -19.41
N ASP A 158 6.55 -20.62 -19.02
CA ASP A 158 6.05 -20.65 -17.64
C ASP A 158 5.82 -22.08 -17.18
N ARG A 159 5.08 -22.88 -17.96
CA ARG A 159 4.76 -24.28 -17.60
C ARG A 159 5.97 -25.16 -17.29
N ILE A 160 7.15 -24.87 -17.85
CA ILE A 160 8.38 -25.65 -17.62
C ILE A 160 9.12 -25.18 -16.36
N MET A 161 9.32 -23.87 -16.20
CA MET A 161 10.03 -23.30 -15.04
C MET A 161 9.22 -23.45 -13.75
N THR A 162 7.92 -23.20 -13.84
CA THR A 162 6.92 -23.39 -12.79
C THR A 162 6.90 -24.85 -12.31
N ARG A 163 7.05 -25.85 -13.19
CA ARG A 163 7.15 -27.27 -12.80
C ARG A 163 8.39 -27.58 -11.96
N LEU A 164 9.56 -27.02 -12.29
CA LEU A 164 10.81 -27.35 -11.60
C LEU A 164 10.95 -26.68 -10.23
N LEU A 165 10.34 -25.50 -10.05
CA LEU A 165 10.53 -24.69 -8.84
C LEU A 165 9.52 -24.99 -7.71
N PHE A 166 8.32 -25.49 -8.03
CA PHE A 166 7.25 -25.69 -7.04
C PHE A 166 7.60 -26.58 -5.84
N GLY A 167 8.32 -27.67 -6.07
CA GLY A 167 8.74 -28.55 -4.98
C GLY A 167 9.68 -27.87 -3.98
N ARG A 168 10.55 -26.97 -4.46
CA ARG A 168 11.47 -26.19 -3.60
C ARG A 168 10.76 -25.05 -2.88
N MET A 169 9.69 -24.53 -3.47
CA MET A 169 8.88 -23.45 -2.88
C MET A 169 7.78 -23.97 -1.95
N GLY A 170 7.72 -25.28 -1.67
CA GLY A 170 6.70 -25.86 -0.78
C GLY A 170 5.27 -25.77 -1.35
N VAL A 171 5.14 -25.67 -2.67
CA VAL A 171 3.85 -25.70 -3.36
C VAL A 171 3.48 -27.15 -3.59
N ASP A 172 2.38 -27.60 -2.98
CA ASP A 172 1.85 -28.93 -3.23
C ASP A 172 1.21 -28.97 -4.62
N ARG A 173 1.77 -29.81 -5.50
CA ARG A 173 1.41 -29.85 -6.92
C ARG A 173 -0.01 -30.37 -7.14
N GLU A 174 -0.43 -31.32 -6.32
CA GLU A 174 -1.73 -31.96 -6.46
C GLU A 174 -2.83 -31.00 -6.00
N THR A 175 -2.62 -30.35 -4.86
CA THR A 175 -3.48 -29.26 -4.38
C THR A 175 -3.55 -28.11 -5.38
N LEU A 176 -2.40 -27.68 -5.94
CA LEU A 176 -2.40 -26.63 -6.97
C LEU A 176 -3.19 -27.04 -8.22
N ARG A 177 -3.07 -28.30 -8.65
CA ARG A 177 -3.85 -28.84 -9.78
C ARG A 177 -5.34 -28.79 -9.47
N GLN A 178 -5.75 -29.25 -8.28
CA GLN A 178 -7.14 -29.22 -7.84
C GLN A 178 -7.71 -27.80 -7.75
N ILE A 179 -6.97 -26.85 -7.15
CA ILE A 179 -7.37 -25.44 -7.09
C ILE A 179 -7.58 -24.89 -8.50
N ARG A 180 -6.63 -25.15 -9.41
CA ARG A 180 -6.74 -24.70 -10.79
C ARG A 180 -7.96 -25.29 -11.47
N GLU A 181 -8.17 -26.60 -11.41
CA GLU A 181 -9.35 -27.22 -12.02
C GLU A 181 -10.66 -26.62 -11.51
N LEU A 182 -10.76 -26.33 -10.21
CA LEU A 182 -11.96 -25.71 -9.64
C LEU A 182 -12.15 -24.26 -10.12
N VAL A 183 -11.08 -23.47 -10.19
CA VAL A 183 -11.11 -22.09 -10.71
C VAL A 183 -11.40 -22.06 -12.20
N ASP A 184 -10.83 -22.99 -12.98
CA ASP A 184 -10.97 -23.05 -14.45
C ASP A 184 -12.39 -23.38 -14.89
N ASN A 185 -13.14 -24.03 -14.00
CA ASN A 185 -14.55 -24.32 -14.22
C ASN A 185 -15.46 -23.14 -13.83
N ALA A 186 -14.97 -22.16 -13.07
CA ALA A 186 -15.73 -20.98 -12.66
C ALA A 186 -15.57 -19.84 -13.68
N THR A 187 -16.18 -20.02 -14.85
CA THR A 187 -16.05 -19.12 -16.02
C THR A 187 -17.39 -18.60 -16.54
N ALA A 188 -18.50 -18.94 -15.88
CA ALA A 188 -19.82 -18.46 -16.29
C ALA A 188 -20.09 -17.05 -15.75
N GLU A 189 -20.95 -16.29 -16.43
CA GLU A 189 -21.36 -14.95 -15.97
C GLU A 189 -22.03 -15.01 -14.58
N GLU A 190 -22.69 -16.12 -14.26
CA GLU A 190 -23.25 -16.39 -12.94
C GLU A 190 -22.16 -16.50 -11.86
N ASP A 191 -20.99 -17.07 -12.16
CA ASP A 191 -19.85 -17.14 -11.24
C ASP A 191 -19.30 -15.74 -10.95
N ARG A 192 -19.18 -14.89 -11.98
CA ARG A 192 -18.74 -13.49 -11.83
C ARG A 192 -19.68 -12.71 -10.92
N ARG A 193 -20.98 -12.81 -11.18
CA ARG A 193 -22.01 -12.15 -10.36
C ARG A 193 -22.02 -12.65 -8.92
N LEU A 194 -21.91 -13.97 -8.72
CA LEU A 194 -21.82 -14.56 -7.40
C LEU A 194 -20.55 -14.08 -6.67
N ALA A 195 -19.42 -13.97 -7.36
CA ALA A 195 -18.18 -13.50 -6.73
C ALA A 195 -18.34 -12.07 -6.20
N GLN A 196 -18.96 -11.20 -7.00
CA GLN A 196 -19.27 -9.82 -6.58
C GLN A 196 -20.25 -9.79 -5.40
N GLU A 197 -21.27 -10.65 -5.40
CA GLU A 197 -22.21 -10.78 -4.29
C GLU A 197 -21.52 -11.25 -2.99
N VAL A 198 -20.70 -12.31 -3.08
CA VAL A 198 -19.93 -12.85 -1.94
C VAL A 198 -19.02 -11.77 -1.38
N LEU A 199 -18.29 -11.03 -2.23
CA LEU A 199 -17.45 -9.94 -1.75
C LEU A 199 -18.26 -8.87 -1.03
N ALA A 200 -19.43 -8.49 -1.56
CA ALA A 200 -20.26 -7.44 -0.99
C ALA A 200 -20.96 -7.83 0.33
N ARG A 201 -21.39 -9.08 0.48
CA ARG A 201 -22.35 -9.49 1.52
C ARG A 201 -21.82 -10.53 2.50
N ASP A 202 -20.86 -11.34 2.10
CA ASP A 202 -20.44 -12.50 2.89
C ASP A 202 -19.47 -12.10 4.01
N SER A 203 -19.80 -12.56 5.22
CA SER A 203 -18.99 -12.35 6.43
C SER A 203 -17.72 -13.22 6.47
N SER A 204 -17.72 -14.35 5.75
CA SER A 204 -16.60 -15.30 5.68
C SER A 204 -15.45 -14.77 4.83
N ALA A 205 -14.35 -14.45 5.51
CA ALA A 205 -13.03 -14.20 4.94
C ALA A 205 -12.61 -15.22 3.87
N ALA A 206 -12.85 -16.51 4.12
CA ALA A 206 -12.46 -17.57 3.20
C ALA A 206 -13.33 -17.56 1.93
N SER A 207 -14.63 -17.30 2.06
CA SER A 207 -15.54 -17.17 0.92
C SER A 207 -15.15 -15.96 0.06
N ARG A 208 -14.87 -14.81 0.69
CA ARG A 208 -14.40 -13.61 -0.01
C ARG A 208 -13.06 -13.82 -0.70
N ALA A 209 -12.12 -14.55 -0.11
CA ALA A 209 -10.86 -14.90 -0.76
C ALA A 209 -11.08 -15.80 -1.99
N VAL A 210 -11.99 -16.78 -1.92
CA VAL A 210 -12.36 -17.61 -3.10
C VAL A 210 -13.00 -16.75 -4.19
N ALA A 211 -13.93 -15.87 -3.83
CA ALA A 211 -14.56 -14.96 -4.78
C ALA A 211 -13.53 -14.05 -5.49
N THR A 212 -12.57 -13.50 -4.75
CA THR A 212 -11.44 -12.74 -5.32
C THR A 212 -10.63 -13.57 -6.32
N LEU A 213 -10.35 -14.84 -6.01
CA LEU A 213 -9.63 -15.74 -6.92
C LEU A 213 -10.45 -16.01 -8.20
N VAL A 214 -11.75 -16.27 -8.07
CA VAL A 214 -12.64 -16.51 -9.21
C VAL A 214 -12.76 -15.28 -10.11
N LEU A 215 -12.81 -14.07 -9.54
CA LEU A 215 -12.84 -12.82 -10.33
C LEU A 215 -11.65 -12.67 -11.28
N GLY A 216 -10.52 -13.31 -11.01
CA GLY A 216 -9.37 -13.29 -11.93
C GLY A 216 -9.63 -13.97 -13.28
N ASN A 217 -10.73 -14.71 -13.45
CA ASN A 217 -11.20 -15.22 -14.74
C ASN A 217 -12.00 -14.20 -15.58
N PHE A 218 -12.38 -13.06 -15.01
CA PHE A 218 -13.35 -12.13 -15.59
C PHE A 218 -12.81 -10.70 -15.75
N LEU A 219 -11.51 -10.58 -16.06
CA LEU A 219 -10.79 -9.30 -16.13
C LEU A 219 -11.07 -8.50 -17.41
N GLU A 220 -11.89 -9.02 -18.31
CA GLU A 220 -12.52 -8.31 -19.42
C GLU A 220 -13.69 -7.42 -18.98
N HIS A 221 -14.09 -7.49 -17.71
CA HIS A 221 -15.18 -6.68 -17.15
C HIS A 221 -14.65 -5.67 -16.13
N ASP A 222 -14.97 -4.39 -16.34
CA ASP A 222 -14.62 -3.29 -15.42
C ASP A 222 -15.04 -3.57 -13.98
N THR A 223 -16.26 -4.10 -13.80
CA THR A 223 -16.78 -4.40 -12.46
C THR A 223 -15.98 -5.48 -11.72
N SER A 224 -15.24 -6.35 -12.42
CA SER A 224 -14.32 -7.30 -11.79
C SER A 224 -13.09 -6.58 -11.28
N TRP A 225 -12.53 -5.65 -12.05
CA TRP A 225 -11.44 -4.78 -11.62
C TRP A 225 -11.80 -3.92 -10.41
N HIS A 226 -13.00 -3.32 -10.42
CA HIS A 226 -13.48 -2.52 -9.30
C HIS A 226 -13.61 -3.34 -8.02
N ALA A 227 -14.09 -4.58 -8.15
CA ALA A 227 -14.22 -5.51 -7.04
C ALA A 227 -12.84 -5.97 -6.52
N LEU A 228 -11.86 -6.22 -7.40
CA LEU A 228 -10.48 -6.52 -7.02
C LEU A 228 -9.82 -5.34 -6.28
N ALA A 229 -9.99 -4.11 -6.76
CA ALA A 229 -9.53 -2.91 -6.07
C ALA A 229 -10.19 -2.78 -4.68
N GLY A 230 -11.49 -3.08 -4.57
CA GLY A 230 -12.16 -3.17 -3.28
C GLY A 230 -11.59 -4.26 -2.37
N SER A 231 -11.24 -5.43 -2.91
CA SER A 231 -10.61 -6.52 -2.14
C SER A 231 -9.21 -6.20 -1.64
N LEU A 232 -8.48 -5.28 -2.29
CA LEU A 232 -7.17 -4.80 -1.80
C LEU A 232 -7.29 -3.98 -0.50
N ILE A 233 -8.48 -3.45 -0.19
CA ILE A 233 -8.77 -2.74 1.07
C ILE A 233 -9.68 -3.53 2.00
N ASP A 234 -9.77 -4.85 1.84
CA ASP A 234 -10.48 -5.74 2.79
C ASP A 234 -9.75 -5.71 4.15
N PRO A 235 -10.47 -5.64 5.28
CA PRO A 235 -9.83 -5.71 6.60
C PRO A 235 -9.21 -7.09 6.88
N GLU A 236 -9.58 -8.14 6.13
CA GLU A 236 -9.01 -9.47 6.28
C GLU A 236 -7.75 -9.65 5.40
N PRO A 237 -6.56 -9.90 6.01
CA PRO A 237 -5.31 -10.08 5.27
C PRO A 237 -5.34 -11.19 4.22
N ARG A 238 -6.12 -12.25 4.43
CA ARG A 238 -6.26 -13.34 3.46
C ARG A 238 -6.89 -12.88 2.14
N VAL A 239 -7.91 -12.01 2.22
CA VAL A 239 -8.60 -11.48 1.04
C VAL A 239 -7.67 -10.52 0.29
N VAL A 240 -7.01 -9.63 1.03
CA VAL A 240 -6.01 -8.71 0.48
C VAL A 240 -4.89 -9.46 -0.24
N ARG A 241 -4.29 -10.47 0.42
CA ARG A 241 -3.20 -11.26 -0.17
C ARG A 241 -3.65 -11.95 -1.47
N MET A 242 -4.87 -12.47 -1.50
CA MET A 242 -5.42 -13.07 -2.70
C MET A 242 -5.57 -12.03 -3.83
N ALA A 243 -6.13 -10.86 -3.52
CA ALA A 243 -6.30 -9.78 -4.48
C ALA A 243 -4.95 -9.32 -5.04
N SER A 244 -3.95 -9.08 -4.19
CA SER A 244 -2.60 -8.73 -4.62
C SER A 244 -1.99 -9.79 -5.54
N ASN A 245 -2.16 -11.08 -5.23
CA ASN A 245 -1.66 -12.14 -6.09
C ASN A 245 -2.37 -12.21 -7.45
N VAL A 246 -3.70 -11.98 -7.49
CA VAL A 246 -4.45 -11.91 -8.76
C VAL A 246 -3.97 -10.72 -9.59
N VAL A 247 -3.83 -9.54 -8.98
CA VAL A 247 -3.39 -8.29 -9.63
C VAL A 247 -1.96 -8.41 -10.17
N ARG A 248 -1.00 -8.94 -9.39
CA ARG A 248 0.38 -9.18 -9.84
C ARG A 248 0.51 -10.23 -10.95
N GLY A 249 -0.45 -11.16 -11.04
CA GLY A 249 -0.43 -12.21 -12.06
C GLY A 249 -0.62 -11.71 -13.50
N LEU A 250 -0.81 -10.40 -13.70
CA LEU A 250 -1.27 -9.78 -14.93
C LEU A 250 -0.16 -9.16 -15.78
N GLU A 251 1.09 -9.22 -15.32
CA GLU A 251 2.29 -8.68 -15.97
C GLU A 251 2.58 -9.22 -17.40
N THR A 252 1.79 -10.17 -17.92
CA THR A 252 2.15 -10.97 -19.12
C THR A 252 1.30 -10.71 -20.38
N GLY A 253 0.51 -9.64 -20.46
CA GLY A 253 -0.08 -9.24 -21.75
C GLY A 253 -0.76 -7.87 -21.76
N THR A 254 -1.11 -7.38 -22.95
CA THR A 254 -1.93 -6.17 -23.11
C THR A 254 -3.27 -6.36 -22.39
N LEU A 255 -3.54 -5.48 -21.42
CA LEU A 255 -4.84 -5.39 -20.76
C LEU A 255 -5.76 -4.48 -21.58
N GLU A 256 -7.05 -4.72 -21.52
CA GLU A 256 -8.03 -3.82 -22.13
C GLU A 256 -8.18 -2.57 -21.25
N PRO A 257 -8.53 -1.40 -21.84
CA PRO A 257 -8.86 -0.21 -21.06
C PRO A 257 -10.03 -0.48 -20.10
N VAL A 258 -9.96 0.11 -18.90
CA VAL A 258 -10.99 -0.05 -17.85
C VAL A 258 -11.56 1.31 -17.45
N ASP A 259 -12.89 1.44 -17.40
CA ASP A 259 -13.52 2.61 -16.78
C ASP A 259 -13.44 2.50 -15.25
N TRP A 260 -12.45 3.13 -14.64
CA TRP A 260 -12.23 3.09 -13.19
C TRP A 260 -13.16 3.98 -12.35
N SER A 261 -14.05 4.76 -12.98
CA SER A 261 -14.85 5.78 -12.29
C SER A 261 -15.69 5.22 -11.13
N ALA A 262 -16.26 4.02 -11.28
CA ALA A 262 -17.05 3.37 -10.24
C ALA A 262 -16.21 2.82 -9.07
N ALA A 263 -14.89 2.68 -9.22
CA ALA A 263 -13.97 2.26 -8.17
C ALA A 263 -13.31 3.44 -7.43
N ARG A 264 -13.71 4.68 -7.71
CA ARG A 264 -13.08 5.90 -7.16
C ARG A 264 -12.86 5.85 -5.65
N SER A 265 -13.85 5.45 -4.86
CA SER A 265 -13.71 5.37 -3.40
C SER A 265 -12.67 4.33 -2.96
N HIS A 266 -12.55 3.21 -3.68
CA HIS A 266 -11.53 2.20 -3.39
C HIS A 266 -10.13 2.70 -3.74
N LEU A 267 -9.98 3.36 -4.90
CA LEU A 267 -8.70 3.92 -5.34
C LEU A 267 -8.22 5.04 -4.42
N LEU A 268 -9.11 5.95 -4.00
CA LEU A 268 -8.76 6.98 -3.02
C LEU A 268 -8.36 6.37 -1.67
N ALA A 269 -8.98 5.27 -1.22
CA ALA A 269 -8.57 4.58 0.00
C ALA A 269 -7.15 3.99 -0.12
N LEU A 270 -6.82 3.37 -1.26
CA LEU A 270 -5.47 2.87 -1.55
C LEU A 270 -4.45 4.01 -1.60
N PHE A 271 -4.76 5.11 -2.30
CA PHE A 271 -3.86 6.26 -2.45
C PHE A 271 -3.66 7.02 -1.14
N ASP A 272 -4.65 7.01 -0.24
CA ASP A 272 -4.49 7.56 1.11
C ASP A 272 -3.72 6.65 2.06
N GLY A 273 -3.38 5.43 1.64
CA GLY A 273 -2.54 4.52 2.42
C GLY A 273 -3.29 3.38 3.12
N THR A 274 -4.54 3.10 2.71
CA THR A 274 -5.18 1.83 3.10
C THR A 274 -4.46 0.70 2.36
N ASN A 275 -3.79 -0.19 3.10
CA ASN A 275 -2.96 -1.26 2.54
C ASN A 275 -1.81 -0.76 1.63
N PRO A 276 -0.76 -0.15 2.21
CA PRO A 276 0.38 0.36 1.44
C PRO A 276 1.16 -0.73 0.69
N PHE A 277 0.97 -2.03 1.03
CA PHE A 277 1.54 -3.15 0.26
C PHE A 277 1.02 -3.23 -1.18
N ALA A 278 -0.15 -2.68 -1.47
CA ALA A 278 -0.79 -2.75 -2.78
C ALA A 278 -0.51 -1.53 -3.67
N THR A 279 0.11 -0.46 -3.15
CA THR A 279 0.27 0.81 -3.87
C THR A 279 1.01 0.64 -5.19
N GLY A 280 2.16 -0.04 -5.20
CA GLY A 280 2.91 -0.29 -6.44
C GLY A 280 2.10 -1.10 -7.46
N ASP A 281 1.54 -2.23 -7.01
CA ASP A 281 0.76 -3.14 -7.85
C ASP A 281 -0.45 -2.44 -8.50
N ILE A 282 -1.18 -1.60 -7.75
CA ILE A 282 -2.36 -0.91 -8.30
C ILE A 282 -1.97 0.19 -9.27
N LEU A 283 -0.87 0.93 -9.03
CA LEU A 283 -0.39 1.96 -9.95
C LEU A 283 -0.01 1.36 -11.31
N GLU A 284 0.69 0.23 -11.29
CA GLU A 284 1.03 -0.52 -12.52
C GLU A 284 -0.23 -0.97 -13.26
N VAL A 285 -1.24 -1.48 -12.54
CA VAL A 285 -2.52 -1.89 -13.15
C VAL A 285 -3.28 -0.70 -13.74
N LEU A 286 -3.34 0.44 -13.06
CA LEU A 286 -4.02 1.63 -13.59
C LEU A 286 -3.37 2.11 -14.90
N VAL A 287 -2.04 2.09 -14.98
CA VAL A 287 -1.31 2.41 -16.22
C VAL A 287 -1.56 1.35 -17.29
N ALA A 288 -1.45 0.07 -16.94
CA ALA A 288 -1.61 -1.04 -17.89
C ALA A 288 -3.04 -1.16 -18.45
N THR A 289 -4.04 -0.69 -17.72
CA THR A 289 -5.46 -0.62 -18.12
C THR A 289 -5.89 0.75 -18.63
N ASP A 290 -4.92 1.57 -19.06
CA ASP A 290 -5.14 2.86 -19.73
C ASP A 290 -6.11 3.79 -18.97
N ILE A 291 -5.81 4.04 -17.69
CA ILE A 291 -6.63 4.94 -16.86
C ILE A 291 -6.85 6.30 -17.57
N ALA A 292 -8.10 6.73 -17.65
CA ALA A 292 -8.47 8.02 -18.22
C ALA A 292 -7.72 9.17 -17.51
N PRO A 293 -6.95 10.02 -18.24
CA PRO A 293 -6.13 11.07 -17.63
C PRO A 293 -6.92 12.03 -16.74
N GLU A 294 -8.13 12.42 -17.14
CA GLU A 294 -8.99 13.32 -16.36
C GLU A 294 -9.34 12.73 -14.99
N PHE A 295 -9.68 11.44 -14.96
CA PHE A 295 -10.01 10.74 -13.72
C PHE A 295 -8.78 10.54 -12.84
N GLY A 296 -7.65 10.14 -13.45
CA GLY A 296 -6.37 10.00 -12.75
C GLY A 296 -5.90 11.30 -12.11
N ARG A 297 -5.99 12.44 -12.82
CA ARG A 297 -5.70 13.77 -12.26
C ARG A 297 -6.57 14.11 -11.05
N GLN A 298 -7.83 13.69 -11.08
CA GLN A 298 -8.75 13.91 -9.96
C GLN A 298 -8.30 13.13 -8.73
N LEU A 299 -7.91 11.86 -8.89
CA LEU A 299 -7.36 11.04 -7.81
C LEU A 299 -6.09 11.68 -7.20
N VAL A 300 -5.15 12.11 -8.04
CA VAL A 300 -3.90 12.73 -7.55
C VAL A 300 -4.16 14.00 -6.76
N ARG A 301 -5.06 14.87 -7.25
CA ARG A 301 -5.38 16.14 -6.59
C ARG A 301 -6.02 15.96 -5.22
N GLU A 302 -6.76 14.88 -5.03
CA GLU A 302 -7.48 14.62 -3.78
C GLU A 302 -6.60 13.99 -2.72
N THR A 303 -5.69 13.10 -3.13
CA THR A 303 -4.85 12.30 -2.20
C THR A 303 -3.42 12.18 -2.74
N PRO A 304 -2.65 13.28 -2.82
CA PRO A 304 -1.33 13.27 -3.47
C PRO A 304 -0.22 12.66 -2.59
N ASP A 305 -0.33 12.76 -1.27
CA ASP A 305 0.83 12.70 -0.38
C ASP A 305 1.59 11.38 -0.45
N LEU A 306 0.89 10.23 -0.37
CA LEU A 306 1.56 8.94 -0.44
C LEU A 306 2.09 8.64 -1.86
N LEU A 307 1.36 9.04 -2.89
CA LEU A 307 1.82 8.89 -4.28
C LEU A 307 3.11 9.69 -4.52
N LEU A 308 3.18 10.93 -4.03
CA LEU A 308 4.38 11.76 -4.11
C LEU A 308 5.52 11.20 -3.27
N ALA A 309 5.24 10.61 -2.10
CA ALA A 309 6.23 9.92 -1.30
C ALA A 309 6.83 8.71 -2.05
N HIS A 310 6.00 7.94 -2.77
CA HIS A 310 6.48 6.89 -3.67
C HIS A 310 7.30 7.46 -4.83
N ALA A 311 6.82 8.51 -5.51
CA ALA A 311 7.55 9.15 -6.62
C ALA A 311 8.91 9.74 -6.17
N GLY A 312 9.03 10.13 -4.90
CA GLY A 312 10.25 10.60 -4.27
C GLY A 312 11.12 9.50 -3.64
N ALA A 313 10.77 8.23 -3.80
CA ALA A 313 11.56 7.15 -3.23
C ALA A 313 12.91 7.01 -3.94
N GLU A 314 13.97 6.69 -3.20
CA GLU A 314 15.30 6.39 -3.71
C GLU A 314 15.33 5.06 -4.44
N HIS A 315 14.64 4.03 -3.91
CA HIS A 315 14.59 2.73 -4.55
C HIS A 315 13.71 2.73 -5.81
N GLU A 316 14.32 2.39 -6.95
CA GLU A 316 13.70 2.45 -8.29
C GLU A 316 12.37 1.68 -8.37
N ARG A 317 12.30 0.44 -7.85
CA ARG A 317 11.05 -0.36 -7.89
C ARG A 317 9.89 0.22 -7.07
N THR A 318 10.17 1.12 -6.13
CA THR A 318 9.13 1.83 -5.38
C THR A 318 8.70 3.09 -6.15
N ARG A 319 9.67 3.76 -6.78
CA ARG A 319 9.52 5.02 -7.48
C ARG A 319 8.87 4.91 -8.84
N GLU A 320 9.31 3.95 -9.65
CA GLU A 320 8.91 3.84 -11.06
C GLU A 320 7.40 3.71 -11.27
N PRO A 321 6.65 2.88 -10.51
CA PRO A 321 5.20 2.79 -10.67
C PRO A 321 4.49 4.13 -10.45
N ALA A 322 4.92 4.91 -9.47
CA ALA A 322 4.36 6.22 -9.18
C ALA A 322 4.67 7.23 -10.28
N ILE A 323 5.91 7.28 -10.77
CA ILE A 323 6.29 8.16 -11.89
C ILE A 323 5.54 7.77 -13.17
N ALA A 324 5.45 6.47 -13.48
CA ALA A 324 4.73 5.99 -14.66
C ALA A 324 3.25 6.38 -14.62
N PHE A 325 2.60 6.22 -13.47
CA PHE A 325 1.23 6.66 -13.26
C PHE A 325 1.08 8.18 -13.40
N LEU A 326 1.93 8.97 -12.74
CA LEU A 326 1.91 10.42 -12.82
C LEU A 326 2.05 10.92 -14.26
N ARG A 327 2.99 10.37 -15.03
CA ARG A 327 3.16 10.66 -16.46
C ARG A 327 1.92 10.32 -17.29
N ALA A 328 1.33 9.15 -17.05
CA ALA A 328 0.16 8.70 -17.79
C ALA A 328 -1.04 9.66 -17.60
N VAL A 329 -1.22 10.20 -16.40
CA VAL A 329 -2.37 11.07 -16.09
C VAL A 329 -2.10 12.57 -16.34
N SER A 330 -0.84 13.00 -16.27
CA SER A 330 -0.46 14.39 -16.53
C SER A 330 -0.26 14.68 -18.02
N GLY A 331 0.29 13.72 -18.78
CA GLY A 331 0.85 13.96 -20.11
C GLY A 331 2.24 14.62 -20.09
N GLU A 332 2.77 14.90 -18.90
CA GLU A 332 4.05 15.57 -18.64
C GLU A 332 5.06 14.62 -17.99
N ASP A 333 6.34 14.95 -18.06
CA ASP A 333 7.41 14.19 -17.40
C ASP A 333 8.36 15.09 -16.60
N PHE A 334 8.10 15.21 -15.29
CA PHE A 334 8.99 15.90 -14.36
C PHE A 334 10.08 14.96 -13.76
N GLY A 335 10.17 13.71 -14.23
CA GLY A 335 11.12 12.73 -13.74
C GLY A 335 11.00 12.52 -12.23
N THR A 336 12.12 12.64 -11.52
CA THR A 336 12.21 12.48 -10.06
C THR A 336 12.04 13.79 -9.29
N ASP A 337 11.63 14.88 -9.94
CA ASP A 337 11.40 16.17 -9.28
C ASP A 337 10.04 16.17 -8.56
N VAL A 338 10.07 15.78 -7.29
CA VAL A 338 8.88 15.70 -6.43
C VAL A 338 8.23 17.08 -6.21
N GLU A 339 9.01 18.17 -6.21
CA GLU A 339 8.45 19.52 -6.03
C GLU A 339 7.66 19.94 -7.28
N ALA A 340 8.17 19.64 -8.47
CA ALA A 340 7.43 19.85 -9.72
C ALA A 340 6.13 19.03 -9.75
N TRP A 341 6.19 17.74 -9.37
CA TRP A 341 4.98 16.92 -9.25
C TRP A 341 3.99 17.46 -8.22
N ARG A 342 4.47 17.96 -7.08
CA ARG A 342 3.63 18.59 -6.04
C ARG A 342 2.96 19.86 -6.54
N ALA A 343 3.69 20.72 -7.26
CA ALA A 343 3.14 21.95 -7.84
C ALA A 343 2.03 21.63 -8.86
N TRP A 344 2.28 20.65 -9.73
CA TRP A 344 1.30 20.15 -10.70
C TRP A 344 0.06 19.55 -10.02
N ALA A 345 0.25 18.71 -9.00
CA ALA A 345 -0.83 18.11 -8.22
C ALA A 345 -1.64 19.17 -7.47
N GLY A 346 -1.02 20.25 -7.01
CA GLY A 346 -1.69 21.40 -6.38
C GLY A 346 -2.53 22.25 -7.33
N GLY A 347 -2.51 21.97 -8.63
CA GLY A 347 -3.27 22.72 -9.63
C GLY A 347 -2.78 24.15 -9.82
N GLN A 348 -1.54 24.45 -9.44
CA GLN A 348 -0.93 25.72 -9.79
C GLN A 348 -0.77 25.76 -11.32
N PRO A 349 -1.36 26.74 -12.02
CA PRO A 349 -1.12 26.89 -13.45
C PRO A 349 0.36 27.21 -13.65
N GLU A 350 1.01 26.52 -14.59
CA GLU A 350 2.30 26.96 -15.11
C GLU A 350 2.10 28.38 -15.68
N GLU A 351 2.86 29.35 -15.17
CA GLU A 351 3.02 30.61 -15.90
C GLU A 351 3.68 30.29 -17.26
N PRO A 352 3.12 30.79 -18.37
CA PRO A 352 3.54 30.44 -19.72
C PRO A 352 4.94 30.92 -20.11
#